data_AF-X1T9U9-F1
#
_entry.id   AF-X1T9U9-F1
#
_cell.length_a   1.000
_cell.length_b   1.000
_cell.length_c   1.000
_cell.angle_alpha   90.00
_cell.angle_beta   90.00
_cell.angle_gamma   90.00
#
_symmetry.space_group_name_H-M   'P 1'
#
loop_
_entity.id
_entity.type
_entity.pdbx_description
1 polymer ?
#
loop_
_entity_poly.entity_id
_entity_poly.type
_entity_poly.pdbx_seq_one_letter_code
_entity_poly.pdbx_strand_id
1 'polypeptide(L)'
;KSTCYISGRFDIVASLDDGSYAVIDFKTGNPADQKTKMYSRQLHAYALALENPAEGAFELKPISKLGLLYFSPDSCELISLTRQALQGNLDWIEIPRDDESFNSFLQEVVQLLDGPLPASDPDNCNWCAFIERTGKAGNKIQDTNTSTEQAIQGPSCPKCSGPMRLRTGKFGEFWSCLGFPDCKGTRNK
;
A
#
# COMPACT_ATOMS: atom_id res chain seq x y z
N LYS A 1 17.91 10.55 -5.05
CA LYS A 1 17.22 9.26 -5.28
C LYS A 1 16.17 9.13 -4.20
N SER A 2 14.91 8.94 -4.58
CA SER A 2 13.87 8.71 -3.58
C SER A 2 14.07 7.36 -2.89
N THR A 3 13.74 7.32 -1.61
CA THR A 3 13.64 6.09 -0.83
C THR A 3 12.17 5.78 -0.61
N CYS A 4 11.73 4.59 -0.99
CA CYS A 4 10.35 4.14 -0.79
C CYS A 4 10.32 3.05 0.28
N TYR A 5 9.24 3.01 1.06
CA TYR A 5 8.93 1.92 1.96
C TYR A 5 7.60 1.30 1.54
N ILE A 6 7.48 -0.02 1.71
CA ILE A 6 6.22 -0.72 1.52
C ILE A 6 5.51 -0.77 2.86
N SER A 7 4.25 -0.34 2.87
CA SER A 7 3.38 -0.42 4.04
C SER A 7 2.02 -0.89 3.60
N GLY A 8 1.40 -1.79 4.37
CA GLY A 8 0.06 -2.27 4.07
C GLY A 8 -0.48 -3.14 5.18
N ARG A 9 -1.76 -3.51 5.03
CA ARG A 9 -2.44 -4.49 5.88
C ARG A 9 -2.73 -5.70 5.00
N PHE A 10 -2.24 -6.86 5.40
CA PHE A 10 -2.61 -8.13 4.79
C PHE A 10 -3.88 -8.69 5.48
N ASP A 11 -4.56 -9.60 4.81
CA ASP A 11 -5.76 -10.25 5.36
C ASP A 11 -5.36 -11.43 6.25
N ILE A 12 -4.66 -12.41 5.69
CA ILE A 12 -4.34 -13.67 6.36
C ILE A 12 -2.89 -14.07 6.08
N VAL A 13 -2.22 -14.60 7.11
CA VAL A 13 -1.01 -15.41 6.97
C VAL A 13 -1.21 -16.74 7.68
N ALA A 14 -0.86 -17.84 7.03
CA ALA A 14 -0.99 -19.19 7.56
C ALA A 14 0.38 -19.88 7.63
N SER A 15 0.66 -20.62 8.71
CA SER A 15 1.80 -21.54 8.78
C SER A 15 1.50 -22.80 7.97
N LEU A 16 2.49 -23.31 7.25
CA LEU A 16 2.42 -24.55 6.49
C LEU A 16 3.14 -25.68 7.24
N ASP A 17 2.82 -26.92 6.88
CA ASP A 17 3.37 -28.12 7.53
C ASP A 17 4.90 -28.26 7.36
N ASP A 18 5.46 -27.64 6.31
CA ASP A 18 6.90 -27.59 6.06
C ASP A 18 7.64 -26.48 6.86
N GLY A 19 6.92 -25.75 7.71
CA GLY A 19 7.45 -24.66 8.53
C GLY A 19 7.54 -23.31 7.82
N SER A 20 7.17 -23.23 6.54
CA SER A 20 7.05 -21.96 5.81
C SER A 20 5.66 -21.32 6.02
N TYR A 21 5.44 -20.17 5.38
CA TYR A 21 4.18 -19.42 5.50
C TYR A 21 3.51 -19.16 4.15
N ALA A 22 2.19 -19.05 4.16
CA ALA A 22 1.39 -18.61 3.03
C ALA A 22 0.77 -17.24 3.31
N VAL A 23 0.95 -16.28 2.41
CA VAL A 23 0.22 -14.99 2.44
C VAL A 23 -1.04 -15.13 1.58
N ILE A 24 -2.18 -14.83 2.17
CA ILE A 24 -3.49 -15.04 1.57
C ILE A 24 -4.29 -13.75 1.65
N ASP A 25 -4.87 -13.35 0.52
CA ASP A 25 -5.82 -12.24 0.43
C ASP A 25 -7.22 -12.79 0.10
N PHE A 26 -8.25 -12.30 0.79
CA PHE A 26 -9.62 -12.78 0.65
C PHE A 26 -10.37 -11.94 -0.38
N LYS A 27 -11.09 -12.62 -1.27
CA LYS A 27 -11.87 -11.96 -2.33
C LYS A 27 -13.25 -12.59 -2.47
N THR A 28 -14.21 -11.76 -2.84
CA THR A 28 -15.60 -12.17 -3.14
C THR A 28 -15.96 -11.79 -4.58
N GLY A 29 -16.66 -12.65 -5.32
CA GLY A 29 -17.05 -12.40 -6.72
C GLY A 29 -16.79 -13.61 -7.65
N ASN A 30 -16.32 -13.36 -8.88
CA ASN A 30 -15.96 -14.42 -9.83
C ASN A 30 -14.41 -14.52 -10.03
N PRO A 31 -13.78 -15.67 -9.78
CA PRO A 31 -12.34 -15.86 -9.97
C PRO A 31 -11.87 -15.78 -11.44
N ALA A 32 -12.78 -15.89 -12.42
CA ALA A 32 -12.46 -15.76 -13.84
C ALA A 32 -12.14 -14.31 -14.28
N ASP A 33 -12.42 -13.32 -13.44
CA ASP A 33 -12.04 -11.93 -13.71
C ASP A 33 -10.50 -11.82 -13.72
N GLN A 34 -9.92 -11.55 -14.90
CA GLN A 34 -8.49 -11.49 -15.18
C GLN A 34 -7.74 -10.36 -14.43
N LYS A 35 -7.71 -10.41 -13.09
CA LYS A 35 -7.01 -9.45 -12.22
C LYS A 35 -5.74 -10.03 -11.60
N THR A 36 -5.30 -11.21 -12.07
CA THR A 36 -4.14 -11.97 -11.56
C THR A 36 -2.88 -11.11 -11.42
N LYS A 37 -2.61 -10.21 -12.38
CA LYS A 37 -1.44 -9.32 -12.34
C LYS A 37 -1.49 -8.28 -11.20
N MET A 38 -2.66 -7.74 -10.89
CA MET A 38 -2.82 -6.76 -9.80
C MET A 38 -2.62 -7.46 -8.45
N TYR A 39 -3.26 -8.61 -8.25
CA TYR A 39 -3.14 -9.40 -7.03
C TYR A 39 -1.74 -9.96 -6.82
N SER A 40 -1.05 -10.32 -7.91
CA SER A 40 0.37 -10.67 -7.86
C SER A 40 1.19 -9.58 -7.18
N ARG A 41 1.14 -8.34 -7.67
CA ARG A 41 1.91 -7.22 -7.07
C ARG A 41 1.55 -6.98 -5.60
N GLN A 42 0.27 -7.07 -5.25
CA GLN A 42 -0.19 -6.89 -3.87
C GLN A 42 0.42 -7.95 -2.93
N LEU A 43 0.31 -9.23 -3.29
CA LEU A 43 0.80 -10.34 -2.44
C LEU A 43 2.33 -10.35 -2.32
N HIS A 44 3.05 -10.02 -3.41
CA HIS A 44 4.51 -9.88 -3.36
C HIS A 44 4.94 -8.72 -2.45
N ALA A 45 4.20 -7.60 -2.46
CA ALA A 45 4.48 -6.49 -1.56
C ALA A 45 4.36 -6.90 -0.08
N TYR A 46 3.34 -7.70 0.26
CA TYR A 46 3.19 -8.24 1.61
C TYR A 46 4.30 -9.23 1.96
N ALA A 47 4.63 -10.16 1.06
CA ALA A 47 5.70 -11.12 1.29
C ALA A 47 7.05 -10.42 1.53
N LEU A 48 7.40 -9.44 0.69
CA LEU A 48 8.63 -8.66 0.84
C LEU A 48 8.67 -7.92 2.17
N ALA A 49 7.56 -7.32 2.60
CA ALA A 49 7.47 -6.59 3.86
C ALA A 49 7.53 -7.51 5.09
N LEU A 50 6.95 -8.71 5.03
CA LEU A 50 6.96 -9.69 6.12
C LEU A 50 8.33 -10.37 6.29
N GLU A 51 9.04 -10.60 5.19
CA GLU A 51 10.37 -11.22 5.19
C GLU A 51 11.51 -10.21 5.45
N ASN A 52 11.22 -8.91 5.34
CA ASN A 52 12.18 -7.82 5.55
C ASN A 52 11.52 -6.68 6.34
N PRO A 53 11.03 -6.95 7.57
CA PRO A 53 10.29 -5.96 8.34
C PRO A 53 11.21 -4.84 8.84
N ALA A 54 10.60 -3.69 9.14
CA ALA A 54 11.28 -2.63 9.88
C ALA A 54 11.64 -3.11 11.30
N GLU A 55 12.63 -2.47 11.93
CA GLU A 55 13.05 -2.80 13.29
C GLU A 55 11.86 -2.77 14.27
N GLY A 56 11.69 -3.86 15.02
CA GLY A 56 10.59 -4.03 15.99
C GLY A 56 9.24 -4.44 15.39
N ALA A 57 9.12 -4.58 14.06
CA ALA A 57 7.97 -5.18 13.42
C ALA A 57 8.09 -6.72 13.38
N PHE A 58 6.94 -7.37 13.25
CA PHE A 58 6.84 -8.83 13.23
C PHE A 58 7.41 -9.42 11.94
N GLU A 59 8.25 -10.43 12.07
CA GLU A 59 8.92 -11.12 10.95
C GLU A 59 8.27 -12.49 10.69
N LEU A 60 8.00 -12.80 9.43
CA LEU A 60 7.61 -14.13 8.96
C LEU A 60 8.41 -14.51 7.72
N LYS A 61 9.21 -15.57 7.84
CA LYS A 61 10.06 -16.06 6.76
C LYS A 61 10.34 -17.55 6.90
N PRO A 62 10.36 -18.33 5.80
CA PRO A 62 10.06 -17.91 4.41
C PRO A 62 8.56 -17.93 4.10
N ILE A 63 8.11 -16.99 3.27
CA ILE A 63 6.78 -17.03 2.65
C ILE A 63 6.86 -17.91 1.40
N SER A 64 6.46 -19.16 1.45
CA SER A 64 6.60 -20.06 0.29
C SER A 64 5.41 -19.99 -0.68
N LYS A 65 4.23 -19.56 -0.21
CA LYS A 65 3.01 -19.52 -1.00
C LYS A 65 2.33 -18.16 -0.98
N LEU A 66 1.84 -17.76 -2.13
CA LEU A 66 0.98 -16.59 -2.32
C LEU A 66 -0.31 -17.08 -2.96
N GLY A 67 -1.45 -16.60 -2.49
CA GLY A 67 -2.68 -16.91 -3.18
C GLY A 67 -3.86 -16.11 -2.71
N LEU A 68 -4.96 -16.31 -3.43
CA LEU A 68 -6.25 -15.73 -3.10
C LEU A 68 -7.16 -16.84 -2.62
N LEU A 69 -7.90 -16.53 -1.56
CA LEU A 69 -9.01 -17.35 -1.11
C LEU A 69 -10.29 -16.68 -1.60
N TYR A 70 -10.85 -17.23 -2.68
CA TYR A 70 -11.92 -16.62 -3.45
C TYR A 70 -13.26 -17.24 -3.06
N PHE A 71 -14.13 -16.47 -2.42
CA PHE A 71 -15.47 -16.89 -2.08
C PHE A 71 -16.46 -16.48 -3.17
N SER A 72 -17.09 -17.47 -3.78
CA SER A 72 -18.06 -17.29 -4.88
C SER A 72 -19.46 -17.61 -4.36
N PRO A 73 -20.24 -16.60 -3.89
CA PRO A 73 -21.57 -16.84 -3.36
C PRO A 73 -22.51 -17.33 -4.47
N ASP A 74 -23.22 -18.43 -4.21
CA ASP A 74 -24.20 -19.00 -5.14
C ASP A 74 -25.63 -18.97 -4.59
N SER A 75 -25.79 -18.80 -3.28
CA SER A 75 -27.08 -18.78 -2.63
C SER A 75 -27.07 -17.96 -1.34
N CYS A 76 -28.22 -17.42 -0.99
CA CYS A 76 -28.42 -16.64 0.23
C CYS A 76 -29.74 -17.04 0.86
N GLU A 77 -29.71 -17.45 2.12
CA GLU A 77 -30.88 -17.87 2.89
C GLU A 77 -31.14 -16.89 4.04
N LEU A 78 -32.39 -16.41 4.16
CA LEU A 78 -32.82 -15.60 5.30
C LEU A 78 -33.19 -16.53 6.47
N ILE A 79 -32.33 -16.57 7.50
CA ILE A 79 -32.55 -17.39 8.69
C ILE A 79 -33.53 -16.69 9.67
N SER A 80 -33.48 -15.36 9.75
CA SER A 80 -34.40 -14.55 10.56
C SER A 80 -34.37 -13.09 10.07
N LEU A 81 -35.22 -12.21 10.65
CA LEU A 81 -35.24 -10.78 10.32
C LEU A 81 -33.87 -10.08 10.42
N THR A 82 -32.94 -10.63 11.20
CA THR A 82 -31.60 -10.07 11.43
C THR A 82 -30.45 -10.99 11.04
N ARG A 83 -30.73 -12.16 10.44
CA ARG A 83 -29.69 -13.13 10.07
C ARG A 83 -29.91 -13.68 8.68
N GLN A 84 -28.84 -13.65 7.89
CA GLN A 84 -28.76 -14.30 6.59
C GLN A 84 -27.55 -15.23 6.56
N ALA A 85 -27.67 -16.35 5.87
CA ALA A 85 -26.55 -17.22 5.52
C ALA A 85 -26.24 -17.04 4.04
N LEU A 86 -25.01 -16.64 3.76
CA LEU A 86 -24.47 -16.61 2.40
C LEU A 86 -23.69 -17.90 2.21
N GLN A 87 -24.09 -18.72 1.25
CA GLN A 87 -23.42 -19.97 0.91
C GLN A 87 -22.74 -19.82 -0.45
N GLY A 88 -21.71 -20.62 -0.67
CA GLY A 88 -20.91 -20.55 -1.88
C GLY A 88 -19.67 -21.40 -1.79
N ASN A 89 -18.95 -21.44 -2.90
CA ASN A 89 -17.68 -22.16 -2.99
C ASN A 89 -16.52 -21.28 -2.55
N LEU A 90 -15.47 -21.93 -2.06
CA LEU A 90 -14.23 -21.31 -1.65
C LEU A 90 -13.10 -21.89 -2.48
N ASP A 91 -12.56 -21.08 -3.39
CA ASP A 91 -11.53 -21.49 -4.33
C ASP A 91 -10.17 -20.94 -3.91
N TRP A 92 -9.15 -21.80 -3.89
CA TRP A 92 -7.76 -21.39 -3.79
C TRP A 92 -7.22 -21.05 -5.17
N ILE A 93 -6.83 -19.80 -5.37
CA ILE A 93 -6.15 -19.35 -6.58
C ILE A 93 -4.70 -19.08 -6.22
N GLU A 94 -3.82 -20.04 -6.54
CA GLU A 94 -2.39 -19.87 -6.33
C GLU A 94 -1.84 -18.76 -7.24
N ILE A 95 -1.06 -17.87 -6.65
CA ILE A 95 -0.34 -16.83 -7.36
C ILE A 95 1.13 -17.23 -7.38
N PRO A 96 1.70 -17.53 -8.55
CA PRO A 96 3.11 -17.88 -8.64
C PRO A 96 3.99 -16.77 -8.06
N ARG A 97 4.95 -17.16 -7.22
CA ARG A 97 5.94 -16.25 -6.67
C ARG A 97 7.02 -15.98 -7.72
N ASP A 98 7.21 -14.71 -8.05
CA ASP A 98 8.18 -14.17 -9.00
C ASP A 98 8.71 -12.83 -8.47
N ASP A 99 9.68 -12.94 -7.57
CA ASP A 99 10.29 -11.78 -6.92
C ASP A 99 11.10 -10.91 -7.91
N GLU A 100 11.63 -11.50 -8.99
CA GLU A 100 12.41 -10.79 -10.00
C GLU A 100 11.53 -9.83 -10.81
N SER A 101 10.39 -10.32 -11.31
CA SER A 101 9.41 -9.49 -11.99
C SER A 101 8.83 -8.43 -11.06
N PHE A 102 8.59 -8.75 -9.79
CA PHE A 102 8.09 -7.79 -8.81
C PHE A 102 9.12 -6.68 -8.53
N ASN A 103 10.39 -7.03 -8.35
CA ASN A 103 11.47 -6.05 -8.14
C ASN A 103 11.67 -5.14 -9.36
N SER A 104 11.60 -5.70 -10.56
CA SER A 104 11.64 -4.91 -11.81
C SER A 104 10.49 -3.90 -11.87
N PHE A 105 9.28 -4.33 -11.51
CA PHE A 105 8.13 -3.43 -11.39
C PHE A 105 8.34 -2.32 -10.36
N LEU A 106 8.91 -2.63 -9.18
CA LEU A 106 9.20 -1.59 -8.18
C LEU A 106 10.20 -0.55 -8.70
N GLN A 107 11.18 -0.96 -9.50
CA GLN A 107 12.12 -0.03 -10.14
C GLN A 107 11.41 0.92 -11.11
N GLU A 108 10.47 0.41 -11.92
CA GLU A 108 9.65 1.24 -12.81
C GLU A 108 8.82 2.26 -12.01
N VAL A 109 8.23 1.83 -10.88
CA VAL A 109 7.46 2.74 -10.00
C VAL A 109 8.35 3.84 -9.43
N VAL A 110 9.55 3.50 -8.93
CA VAL A 110 10.48 4.50 -8.40
C VAL A 110 10.92 5.48 -9.49
N GLN A 111 11.22 5.00 -10.69
CA GLN A 111 11.56 5.85 -11.84
C GLN A 111 10.42 6.79 -12.22
N LEU A 112 9.18 6.29 -12.21
CA LEU A 112 7.99 7.10 -12.48
C LEU A 112 7.81 8.19 -11.42
N LEU A 113 8.02 7.86 -10.14
CA LEU A 113 7.88 8.81 -9.02
C LEU A 113 8.99 9.87 -8.99
N ASP A 114 10.20 9.52 -9.41
CA ASP A 114 11.33 10.45 -9.54
C ASP A 114 11.25 11.27 -10.85
N GLY A 115 10.35 10.90 -11.77
CA GLY A 115 10.15 11.55 -13.06
C GLY A 115 9.39 12.88 -12.98
N PRO A 116 9.45 13.70 -14.04
CA PRO A 116 8.64 14.91 -14.12
C PRO A 116 7.15 14.56 -14.20
N LEU A 117 6.29 15.43 -13.68
CA LEU A 117 4.85 15.30 -13.87
C LEU A 117 4.52 15.40 -15.38
N PRO A 118 3.63 14.54 -15.90
CA PRO A 118 3.20 14.65 -17.29
C PRO A 118 2.42 15.96 -17.51
N ALA A 119 2.48 16.49 -18.72
CA ALA A 119 1.66 17.62 -19.11
C ALA A 119 0.16 17.28 -19.00
N SER A 120 -0.65 18.24 -18.54
CA SER A 120 -2.12 18.08 -18.52
C SER A 120 -2.65 18.01 -19.95
N ASP A 121 -3.45 17.00 -20.24
CA ASP A 121 -4.19 16.86 -21.51
C ASP A 121 -5.68 16.54 -21.23
N PRO A 122 -6.49 17.51 -20.80
CA PRO A 122 -7.88 17.29 -20.39
C PRO A 122 -8.76 16.74 -21.51
N ASP A 123 -8.42 17.04 -22.76
CA ASP A 123 -9.20 16.64 -23.92
C ASP A 123 -9.08 15.13 -24.19
N ASN A 124 -7.95 14.50 -23.80
CA ASN A 124 -7.71 13.07 -24.01
C ASN A 124 -7.49 12.25 -22.72
N CYS A 125 -7.43 12.90 -21.55
CA CYS A 125 -7.21 12.25 -20.26
C CYS A 125 -8.33 12.60 -19.26
N ASN A 126 -9.23 11.64 -19.00
CA ASN A 126 -10.35 11.79 -18.06
C ASN A 126 -9.91 12.19 -16.64
N TRP A 127 -8.75 11.71 -16.18
CA TRP A 127 -8.20 12.08 -14.89
C TRP A 127 -7.70 13.53 -14.87
N CYS A 128 -7.11 14.00 -15.98
CA CYS A 128 -6.63 15.35 -16.15
C CYS A 128 -7.83 16.33 -16.14
N ALA A 129 -8.88 16.03 -16.92
CA ALA A 129 -10.14 16.77 -16.89
C ALA A 129 -10.80 16.79 -15.50
N PHE A 130 -10.77 15.66 -14.78
CA PHE A 130 -11.29 15.59 -13.41
C PHE A 130 -10.50 16.50 -12.45
N ILE A 131 -9.16 16.47 -12.53
CA ILE A 131 -8.28 17.28 -11.68
C ILE A 131 -8.52 18.77 -11.92
N GLU A 132 -8.63 19.19 -13.18
CA GLU A 132 -8.96 20.57 -13.54
C GLU A 132 -10.34 20.99 -13.03
N ARG A 133 -11.37 20.19 -13.33
CA ARG A 133 -12.75 20.49 -12.93
C ARG A 133 -12.92 20.59 -11.41
N THR A 134 -12.19 19.78 -10.65
CA THR A 134 -12.31 19.75 -9.19
C THR A 134 -11.39 20.74 -8.49
N GLY A 135 -10.51 21.43 -9.23
CA GLY A 135 -9.52 22.35 -8.65
C GLY A 135 -8.59 21.68 -7.64
N LYS A 136 -8.54 20.33 -7.58
CA LYS A 136 -7.64 19.60 -6.67
C LYS A 136 -6.17 19.76 -7.03
N ALA A 137 -5.87 20.29 -8.23
CA ALA A 137 -4.53 20.74 -8.60
C ALA A 137 -4.20 22.18 -8.17
N GLY A 138 -5.16 22.97 -7.69
CA GLY A 138 -5.02 24.44 -7.60
C GLY A 138 -4.50 25.02 -6.29
N ASN A 139 -4.10 24.22 -5.30
CA ASN A 139 -3.57 24.78 -4.05
C ASN A 139 -2.54 23.86 -3.37
N LYS A 140 -1.41 23.59 -4.05
CA LYS A 140 -0.06 23.51 -3.43
C LYS A 140 1.11 23.14 -4.36
N ILE A 141 1.12 23.51 -5.63
CA ILE A 141 2.39 23.44 -6.38
C ILE A 141 2.49 24.69 -7.27
N GLN A 142 2.83 25.81 -6.64
CA GLN A 142 3.62 26.81 -7.36
C GLN A 142 4.96 26.17 -7.65
N ASP A 143 5.45 26.35 -8.87
CA ASP A 143 6.82 26.07 -9.27
C ASP A 143 7.81 26.58 -8.22
N THR A 144 8.28 25.68 -7.37
CA THR A 144 9.53 25.84 -6.67
C THR A 144 10.32 24.57 -6.91
N ASN A 145 11.34 24.69 -7.76
CA ASN A 145 12.52 23.83 -7.79
C ASN A 145 13.29 23.91 -6.45
N THR A 146 12.61 23.78 -5.30
CA THR A 146 13.20 23.96 -3.97
C THR A 146 12.37 23.31 -2.85
N SER A 147 12.09 21.99 -2.86
CA SER A 147 11.68 21.30 -1.62
C SER A 147 11.64 19.76 -1.66
N THR A 148 12.64 19.09 -2.20
CA THR A 148 12.89 17.66 -1.88
C THR A 148 14.24 17.42 -1.18
N GLU A 149 15.14 18.41 -1.17
CA GLU A 149 16.32 18.38 -0.27
C GLU A 149 15.97 18.66 1.20
N GLN A 150 14.82 19.28 1.51
CA GLN A 150 14.49 19.65 2.90
C GLN A 150 13.87 18.52 3.73
N ALA A 151 13.37 17.44 3.13
CA ALA A 151 12.94 16.26 3.89
C ALA A 151 14.14 15.47 4.48
N ILE A 152 15.36 15.75 4.02
CA ILE A 152 16.61 15.17 4.53
C ILE A 152 17.19 16.02 5.69
N GLN A 153 16.73 17.27 5.88
CA GLN A 153 17.21 18.19 6.94
C GLN A 153 16.28 18.30 8.17
N GLY A 154 15.35 17.37 8.34
CA GLY A 154 14.49 17.31 9.53
C GLY A 154 15.11 16.46 10.65
N PRO A 155 14.86 16.77 11.94
CA PRO A 155 15.30 15.92 13.04
C PRO A 155 14.60 14.55 13.01
N SER A 156 15.29 13.51 13.44
CA SER A 156 14.68 12.20 13.69
C SER A 156 13.61 12.29 14.77
N CYS A 157 12.55 11.49 14.59
CA CYS A 157 11.47 11.35 15.55
C CYS A 157 12.02 10.86 16.91
N PRO A 158 11.68 11.53 18.03
CA PRO A 158 12.19 11.13 19.34
C PRO A 158 11.55 9.85 19.88
N LYS A 159 10.53 9.31 19.18
CA LYS A 159 9.81 8.09 19.59
C LYS A 159 10.20 6.84 18.81
N CYS A 160 10.46 6.97 17.51
CA CYS A 160 10.73 5.83 16.64
C CYS A 160 11.96 6.02 15.74
N SER A 161 12.72 7.10 15.91
CA SER A 161 13.86 7.48 15.08
C SER A 161 13.55 7.71 13.59
N GLY A 162 12.30 7.49 13.16
CA GLY A 162 11.85 7.67 11.78
C GLY A 162 11.79 9.14 11.33
N PRO A 163 11.61 9.36 10.02
CA PRO A 163 11.63 10.69 9.42
C PRO A 163 10.42 11.53 9.87
N MET A 164 10.66 12.82 10.05
CA MET A 164 9.63 13.80 10.41
C MET A 164 9.41 14.81 9.28
N ARG A 165 8.17 15.28 9.16
CA ARG A 165 7.79 16.39 8.26
C ARG A 165 7.44 17.64 9.06
N LEU A 166 7.84 18.81 8.56
CA LEU A 166 7.45 20.08 9.16
C LEU A 166 5.96 20.35 8.90
N ARG A 167 5.24 20.76 9.94
CA ARG A 167 3.82 21.12 9.91
C ARG A 167 3.62 22.43 10.65
N THR A 168 2.61 23.20 10.23
CA THR A 168 2.21 24.42 10.92
C THR A 168 0.97 24.12 11.76
N GLY A 169 1.04 24.40 13.06
CA GLY A 169 -0.08 24.27 14.00
C GLY A 169 -0.47 25.61 14.60
N LYS A 170 -1.43 25.59 15.52
CA LYS A 170 -1.92 26.79 16.23
C LYS A 170 -0.81 27.55 16.97
N PHE A 171 0.25 26.84 17.39
CA PHE A 171 1.35 27.41 18.17
C PHE A 171 2.64 27.62 17.35
N GLY A 172 2.54 27.62 16.02
CA GLY A 172 3.68 27.76 15.13
C GLY A 172 4.08 26.44 14.46
N GLU A 173 5.28 26.43 13.87
CA GLU A 173 5.80 25.29 13.15
C GLU A 173 6.33 24.20 14.10
N PHE A 174 6.05 22.94 13.77
CA PHE A 174 6.50 21.77 14.53
C PHE A 174 6.77 20.60 13.59
N TRP A 175 7.71 19.75 13.97
CA TRP A 175 8.00 18.49 13.29
C TRP A 175 7.00 17.42 13.74
N SER A 176 6.40 16.71 12.79
CA SER A 176 5.48 15.58 13.01
C SER A 176 6.07 14.33 12.38
N CYS A 177 6.04 13.20 13.11
CA CYS A 177 6.42 11.91 12.57
C CYS A 177 5.58 11.57 11.31
N LEU A 178 6.22 10.98 10.29
CA LEU A 178 5.52 10.51 9.09
C LEU A 178 4.65 9.28 9.36
N GLY A 179 5.02 8.43 10.33
CA GLY A 179 4.22 7.29 10.78
C GLY A 179 2.97 7.63 11.60
N PHE A 180 2.45 8.86 11.58
CA PHE A 180 1.15 9.17 12.20
C PHE A 180 0.01 8.47 11.42
N PRO A 181 -0.99 7.85 12.07
CA PRO A 181 -1.36 7.96 13.50
C PRO A 181 -0.61 7.04 14.46
N ASP A 182 0.10 6.04 13.95
CA ASP A 182 0.72 4.97 14.74
C ASP A 182 1.89 5.48 15.59
N CYS A 183 2.62 6.48 15.09
CA CYS A 183 3.62 7.23 15.84
C CYS A 183 3.22 8.71 15.96
N LYS A 184 2.80 9.11 17.15
CA LYS A 184 2.47 10.50 17.51
C LYS A 184 3.69 11.27 18.03
N GLY A 185 4.84 11.08 17.40
CA GLY A 185 6.06 11.81 17.74
C GLY A 185 6.01 13.23 17.18
N THR A 186 6.27 14.21 18.03
CA THR A 186 6.37 15.63 17.64
C THR A 186 7.63 16.25 18.25
N ARG A 187 8.18 17.27 17.58
CA ARG A 187 9.22 18.15 18.12
C ARG A 187 8.87 19.57 17.72
N ASN A 188 9.10 20.54 18.59
CA ASN A 188 9.00 21.94 18.19
C ASN A 188 10.12 22.25 17.20
N LYS A 189 9.87 23.17 16.26
CA LYS A 189 10.92 23.70 15.39
C LYS A 189 11.87 24.55 16.22
#